data_AF-A0A913ZZX3-F1
#
_entry.id   AF-A0A913ZZX3-F1
#
_cell.length_a   1.000
_cell.length_b   1.000
_cell.length_c   1.000
_cell.angle_alpha   90.00
_cell.angle_beta   90.00
_cell.angle_gamma   90.00
#
_symmetry.space_group_name_H-M   'P 1'
#
loop_
_entity.id
_entity.type
_entity.pdbx_description
1 polymer ?
#
loop_
_entity_poly.entity_id
_entity_poly.type
_entity_poly.pdbx_seq_one_letter_code
_entity_poly.pdbx_strand_id
1 'polypeptide(L)'
;MAGAEADAALLLLESSNSTDLADGNGVEHTPYTKNTFVNQDFVEPTSHHDEEENGTDATPSIDIFINNVVCTFSVRCHLNLKKIGMEGINVEYRKEYGKVNMRFRNPNATCTIWSSGRVSITGNNSEDNAKKTARRCARAIQKLGFRVRFNNFQVVNVLGTCAMPFGIKIAKFTMEHPRVASYEPELHPAVTYRLKSPRATLKIFSTGSITVTAPCVENISLAIQHIYPLVEPHATKLREDVIAKRKMKEVKKRKRRKLDDSEDDDDTDDDYDEGYDNYDSDDDSDDSDDL
;
A
#
# COMPACT_ATOMS: atom_id res chain seq x y z
N MET A 1 8.35 6.06 18.33
CA MET A 1 8.03 7.05 17.27
C MET A 1 7.19 6.49 16.11
N ALA A 2 6.73 5.23 16.13
CA ALA A 2 5.94 4.64 15.04
C ALA A 2 4.42 4.95 15.06
N GLY A 3 3.93 5.69 16.07
CA GLY A 3 2.50 5.97 16.23
C GLY A 3 1.99 7.22 15.48
N ALA A 4 2.88 8.15 15.14
CA ALA A 4 2.47 9.45 14.56
C ALA A 4 2.20 9.40 13.04
N GLU A 5 2.83 8.48 12.30
CA GLU A 5 2.61 8.35 10.85
C GLU A 5 1.30 7.62 10.50
N ALA A 6 0.79 6.78 11.39
CA ALA A 6 -0.50 6.11 11.21
C ALA A 6 -1.68 7.08 11.33
N ASP A 7 -1.57 8.08 12.21
CA ASP A 7 -2.61 9.10 12.41
C ASP A 7 -2.70 10.08 11.22
N ALA A 8 -1.56 10.38 10.58
CA ALA A 8 -1.53 11.22 9.38
C ALA A 8 -2.29 10.60 8.20
N ALA A 9 -2.29 9.26 8.08
CA ALA A 9 -3.07 8.56 7.06
C ALA A 9 -4.58 8.57 7.35
N LEU A 10 -4.98 8.63 8.63
CA LEU A 10 -6.38 8.77 9.05
C LEU A 10 -6.89 10.20 8.79
N LEU A 11 -6.07 11.21 9.06
CA LEU A 11 -6.40 12.63 8.84
C LEU A 11 -6.54 13.01 7.35
N LEU A 12 -5.83 12.32 6.45
CA LEU A 12 -5.99 12.50 4.99
C LEU A 12 -7.30 11.90 4.45
N LEU A 13 -7.93 10.99 5.20
CA LEU A 13 -9.24 10.42 4.86
C LEU A 13 -10.41 11.32 5.27
N GLU A 14 -10.25 12.18 6.28
CA GLU A 14 -11.30 13.10 6.75
C GLU A 14 -11.47 14.34 5.84
N SER A 15 -10.47 14.65 5.02
CA SER A 15 -10.44 15.84 4.16
C SER A 15 -10.94 15.65 2.72
N SER A 16 -11.37 14.43 2.34
CA SER A 16 -11.71 14.08 0.95
C SER A 16 -13.19 13.79 0.66
N ASN A 17 -14.11 14.07 1.59
CA ASN A 17 -15.55 13.89 1.36
C ASN A 17 -16.21 15.16 0.77
N SER A 18 -16.29 15.23 -0.56
CA SER A 18 -17.40 15.88 -1.30
C SER A 18 -17.42 15.33 -2.74
N THR A 19 -18.48 14.57 -3.08
CA THR A 19 -19.21 14.44 -4.39
C THR A 19 -18.36 14.31 -5.69
N ASP A 20 -18.52 13.32 -6.59
CA ASP A 20 -19.73 12.75 -7.20
C ASP A 20 -19.49 11.38 -7.89
N LEU A 21 -20.60 10.69 -8.13
CA LEU A 21 -20.81 9.40 -8.81
C LEU A 21 -20.64 9.46 -10.34
N ALA A 22 -20.13 8.37 -10.94
CA ALA A 22 -20.55 7.87 -12.27
C ALA A 22 -19.93 6.48 -12.57
N ASP A 23 -20.67 5.70 -13.34
CA ASP A 23 -20.67 4.24 -13.50
C ASP A 23 -19.59 3.62 -14.43
N GLY A 24 -19.50 2.28 -14.38
CA GLY A 24 -19.50 1.45 -15.60
C GLY A 24 -18.35 0.46 -15.81
N ASN A 25 -18.69 -0.85 -15.72
CA ASN A 25 -18.07 -2.06 -16.32
C ASN A 25 -16.55 -2.33 -16.13
N GLY A 26 -16.06 -3.52 -15.76
CA GLY A 26 -16.59 -4.88 -15.88
C GLY A 26 -15.78 -5.64 -16.93
N VAL A 27 -14.65 -6.27 -16.58
CA VAL A 27 -13.99 -7.35 -17.35
C VAL A 27 -13.17 -8.26 -16.42
N GLU A 28 -13.20 -9.54 -16.75
CA GLU A 28 -12.81 -10.77 -16.05
C GLU A 28 -11.32 -10.98 -15.76
N HIS A 29 -11.06 -11.88 -14.80
CA HIS A 29 -9.75 -12.41 -14.41
C HIS A 29 -9.35 -13.64 -15.24
N THR A 30 -8.08 -13.74 -15.65
CA THR A 30 -7.30 -15.00 -15.67
C THR A 30 -5.82 -14.75 -15.34
N PRO A 31 -5.04 -15.76 -14.90
CA PRO A 31 -4.00 -15.59 -13.88
C PRO A 31 -2.55 -15.69 -14.38
N TYR A 32 -1.64 -15.19 -13.56
CA TYR A 32 -0.19 -15.48 -13.52
C TYR A 32 0.63 -15.23 -14.80
N THR A 33 1.46 -14.18 -14.76
CA THR A 33 2.74 -14.20 -15.49
C THR A 33 3.78 -13.32 -14.78
N LYS A 34 4.95 -13.92 -14.53
CA LYS A 34 6.18 -13.23 -14.16
C LYS A 34 6.58 -12.33 -15.33
N ASN A 35 6.34 -11.03 -15.23
CA ASN A 35 6.72 -10.10 -16.29
C ASN A 35 8.16 -9.62 -16.10
N THR A 36 9.08 -10.41 -16.63
CA THR A 36 10.35 -9.92 -17.18
C THR A 36 10.13 -9.78 -18.67
N PHE A 37 9.97 -8.56 -19.22
CA PHE A 37 9.97 -8.42 -20.68
C PHE A 37 10.61 -7.15 -21.22
N VAL A 38 11.30 -7.43 -22.33
CA VAL A 38 12.03 -6.61 -23.29
C VAL A 38 11.03 -6.04 -24.30
N ASN A 39 11.25 -4.83 -24.81
CA ASN A 39 10.41 -4.20 -25.83
C ASN A 39 10.78 -4.65 -27.26
N GLN A 40 9.76 -4.78 -28.11
CA GLN A 40 9.84 -5.14 -29.51
C GLN A 40 9.17 -4.05 -30.39
N ASP A 41 9.99 -3.53 -31.31
CA ASP A 41 9.76 -2.94 -32.65
C ASP A 41 8.92 -1.66 -32.89
N PHE A 42 9.59 -0.64 -33.47
CA PHE A 42 9.16 0.03 -34.70
C PHE A 42 10.37 0.59 -35.49
N VAL A 43 10.39 0.34 -36.81
CA VAL A 43 11.47 0.53 -37.82
C VAL A 43 11.28 1.90 -38.53
N GLU A 44 12.26 2.65 -39.07
CA GLU A 44 13.04 2.46 -40.32
C GLU A 44 13.85 3.76 -40.67
N PRO A 45 14.73 3.82 -41.71
CA PRO A 45 16.17 3.54 -41.68
C PRO A 45 17.08 4.75 -42.08
N THR A 46 18.40 4.70 -41.83
CA THR A 46 19.44 5.33 -42.70
C THR A 46 20.89 4.93 -42.33
N SER A 47 21.58 4.34 -43.32
CA SER A 47 23.02 4.30 -43.65
C SER A 47 24.13 4.27 -42.56
N HIS A 48 24.84 3.13 -42.54
CA HIS A 48 26.27 2.89 -42.29
C HIS A 48 27.17 4.01 -41.73
N HIS A 49 27.69 3.81 -40.51
CA HIS A 49 29.12 3.93 -40.21
C HIS A 49 29.47 3.11 -38.94
N ASP A 50 30.71 2.66 -38.93
CA ASP A 50 31.27 1.55 -38.16
C ASP A 50 31.44 1.79 -36.65
N GLU A 51 31.40 0.68 -35.92
CA GLU A 51 32.09 0.35 -34.66
C GLU A 51 32.13 1.40 -33.52
N GLU A 52 31.42 1.08 -32.42
CA GLU A 52 31.99 1.03 -31.07
C GLU A 52 30.96 0.37 -30.11
N GLU A 53 31.22 -0.89 -29.74
CA GLU A 53 30.58 -1.53 -28.58
C GLU A 53 30.92 -0.72 -27.32
N ASN A 54 29.92 -0.07 -26.73
CA ASN A 54 30.08 0.51 -25.40
C ASN A 54 28.83 0.29 -24.54
N GLY A 55 29.01 -0.55 -23.52
CA GLY A 55 28.30 -0.53 -22.25
C GLY A 55 26.78 -0.70 -22.30
N THR A 56 26.30 -1.92 -22.06
CA THR A 56 24.94 -2.11 -21.53
C THR A 56 24.79 -1.30 -20.25
N ASP A 57 24.04 -0.20 -20.33
CA ASP A 57 23.72 0.68 -19.22
C ASP A 57 22.89 -0.14 -18.21
N ALA A 58 23.57 -0.67 -17.19
CA ALA A 58 22.95 -1.47 -16.15
C ALA A 58 22.10 -0.56 -15.30
N THR A 59 20.84 -0.36 -15.69
CA THR A 59 19.86 0.35 -14.85
C THR A 59 19.90 -0.24 -13.44
N PRO A 60 20.24 0.56 -12.40
CA PRO A 60 20.43 0.00 -11.08
C PRO A 60 19.10 -0.51 -10.54
N SER A 61 19.08 -1.78 -10.14
CA SER A 61 17.91 -2.40 -9.52
C SER A 61 17.64 -1.75 -8.16
N ILE A 62 16.52 -1.02 -8.05
CA ILE A 62 16.10 -0.38 -6.80
C ILE A 62 15.09 -1.26 -6.08
N ASP A 63 15.43 -1.67 -4.86
CA ASP A 63 14.50 -2.40 -4.00
C ASP A 63 13.41 -1.46 -3.47
N ILE A 64 12.14 -1.82 -3.74
CA ILE A 64 10.95 -1.16 -3.22
C ILE A 64 10.40 -1.99 -2.06
N PHE A 65 10.20 -1.35 -0.92
CA PHE A 65 9.62 -1.98 0.27
C PHE A 65 8.24 -1.39 0.55
N ILE A 66 7.19 -2.21 0.43
CA ILE A 66 5.85 -1.85 0.88
C ILE A 66 5.78 -2.00 2.39
N ASN A 67 5.51 -0.89 3.09
CA ASN A 67 5.48 -0.84 4.55
C ASN A 67 4.06 -0.86 5.11
N ASN A 68 3.12 -0.26 4.37
CA ASN A 68 1.73 -0.22 4.80
C ASN A 68 0.78 -0.17 3.60
N VAL A 69 -0.29 -0.94 3.68
CA VAL A 69 -1.43 -0.94 2.76
C VAL A 69 -2.67 -0.67 3.59
N VAL A 70 -3.33 0.44 3.27
CA VAL A 70 -4.59 0.87 3.87
C VAL A 70 -5.72 0.53 2.92
N CYS A 71 -6.68 -0.24 3.39
CA CYS A 71 -7.87 -0.60 2.60
C CYS A 71 -9.15 -0.28 3.37
N THR A 72 -10.24 -0.12 2.63
CA THR A 72 -11.58 0.07 3.17
C THR A 72 -12.54 -0.92 2.53
N PHE A 73 -13.60 -1.25 3.25
CA PHE A 73 -14.74 -2.00 2.74
C PHE A 73 -16.00 -1.62 3.51
N SER A 74 -17.15 -2.02 3.01
CA SER A 74 -18.46 -1.83 3.66
C SER A 74 -19.09 -3.18 3.99
N VAL A 75 -19.72 -3.27 5.16
CA VAL A 75 -20.53 -4.42 5.58
C VAL A 75 -22.02 -4.29 5.22
N ARG A 76 -22.43 -3.15 4.64
CA ARG A 76 -23.82 -2.82 4.21
C ARG A 76 -24.90 -3.05 5.28
N CYS A 77 -24.55 -2.93 6.56
CA CYS A 77 -25.50 -3.01 7.67
C CYS A 77 -25.09 -2.03 8.78
N HIS A 78 -26.06 -1.58 9.57
CA HIS A 78 -25.79 -0.73 10.72
C HIS A 78 -25.23 -1.56 11.88
N LEU A 79 -24.10 -1.14 12.45
CA LEU A 79 -23.40 -1.85 13.50
C LEU A 79 -23.62 -1.21 14.85
N ASN A 80 -24.03 -2.01 15.83
CA ASN A 80 -24.08 -1.58 17.22
C ASN A 80 -22.67 -1.69 17.83
N LEU A 81 -21.95 -0.57 17.83
CA LEU A 81 -20.57 -0.49 18.31
C LEU A 81 -20.43 -0.90 19.78
N LYS A 82 -21.44 -0.64 20.62
CA LYS A 82 -21.42 -1.06 22.02
C LYS A 82 -21.46 -2.59 22.13
N LYS A 83 -22.30 -3.26 21.32
CA LYS A 83 -22.35 -4.72 21.26
C LYS A 83 -21.00 -5.31 20.84
N ILE A 84 -20.41 -4.77 19.76
CA ILE A 84 -19.07 -5.20 19.29
C ILE A 84 -18.00 -4.96 20.35
N GLY A 85 -18.07 -3.85 21.09
CA GLY A 85 -17.13 -3.56 22.17
C GLY A 85 -17.26 -4.47 23.39
N MET A 86 -18.45 -5.02 23.67
CA MET A 86 -18.68 -5.90 24.82
C MET A 86 -18.44 -7.38 24.49
N GLU A 87 -18.82 -7.83 23.30
CA GLU A 87 -18.76 -9.24 22.89
C GLU A 87 -17.55 -9.55 21.98
N GLY A 88 -16.91 -8.53 21.41
CA GLY A 88 -15.81 -8.69 20.47
C GLY A 88 -14.47 -9.02 21.15
N ILE A 89 -13.64 -9.77 20.43
CA ILE A 89 -12.31 -10.18 20.89
C ILE A 89 -11.25 -9.21 20.34
N ASN A 90 -10.28 -8.83 21.18
CA ASN A 90 -9.21 -7.88 20.82
C ASN A 90 -9.75 -6.54 20.30
N VAL A 91 -10.82 -6.07 20.94
CA VAL A 91 -11.52 -4.83 20.60
C VAL A 91 -11.24 -3.74 21.62
N GLU A 92 -10.94 -2.54 21.15
CA GLU A 92 -10.91 -1.31 21.92
C GLU A 92 -12.09 -0.43 21.47
N TYR A 93 -13.09 -0.27 22.36
CA TYR A 93 -14.22 0.63 22.15
C TYR A 93 -14.16 1.81 23.10
N ARG A 94 -14.25 3.01 22.54
CA ARG A 94 -14.32 4.26 23.29
C ARG A 94 -15.47 5.08 22.72
N LYS A 95 -16.53 5.25 23.52
CA LYS A 95 -17.78 5.91 23.11
C LYS A 95 -17.55 7.31 22.53
N GLU A 96 -16.58 8.04 23.05
CA GLU A 96 -16.22 9.41 22.64
C GLU A 96 -15.81 9.51 21.16
N TYR A 97 -15.18 8.47 20.61
CA TYR A 97 -14.64 8.51 19.25
C TYR A 97 -15.61 7.96 18.18
N GLY A 98 -16.78 7.46 18.57
CA GLY A 98 -17.78 6.93 17.63
C GLY A 98 -17.27 5.79 16.73
N LYS A 99 -16.22 5.08 17.18
CA LYS A 99 -15.54 4.01 16.41
C LYS A 99 -15.08 2.88 17.33
N VAL A 100 -14.90 1.72 16.73
CA VAL A 100 -14.38 0.52 17.38
C VAL A 100 -13.09 0.11 16.68
N ASN A 101 -12.01 -0.10 17.44
CA ASN A 101 -10.76 -0.63 16.89
C ASN A 101 -10.63 -2.12 17.24
N MET A 102 -10.51 -2.98 16.24
CA MET A 102 -10.29 -4.41 16.40
C MET A 102 -8.89 -4.76 15.89
N ARG A 103 -8.11 -5.52 16.66
CA ARG A 103 -6.72 -5.87 16.33
C ARG A 103 -6.58 -7.34 15.92
N PHE A 104 -5.86 -7.58 14.83
CA PHE A 104 -5.49 -8.89 14.30
C PHE A 104 -3.98 -9.09 14.45
N ARG A 105 -3.54 -10.33 14.72
CA ARG A 105 -2.12 -10.67 14.89
C ARG A 105 -1.48 -11.24 13.63
N ASN A 106 -2.18 -12.07 12.86
CA ASN A 106 -1.62 -12.73 11.67
C ASN A 106 -2.56 -12.65 10.46
N PRO A 107 -2.39 -11.71 9.52
CA PRO A 107 -1.40 -10.63 9.51
C PRO A 107 -1.70 -9.56 10.58
N ASN A 108 -0.67 -8.86 11.03
CA ASN A 108 -0.82 -7.80 12.01
C ASN A 108 -1.54 -6.60 11.38
N ALA A 109 -2.74 -6.29 11.87
CA ALA A 109 -3.55 -5.22 11.32
C ALA A 109 -4.53 -4.67 12.36
N THR A 110 -4.89 -3.41 12.20
CA THR A 110 -5.93 -2.76 13.01
C THR A 110 -7.09 -2.38 12.11
N CYS A 111 -8.27 -2.89 12.42
CA CYS A 111 -9.52 -2.56 11.75
C CYS A 111 -10.27 -1.52 12.58
N THR A 112 -10.53 -0.36 12.00
CA THR A 112 -11.43 0.65 12.55
C THR A 112 -12.81 0.46 11.94
N ILE A 113 -13.81 0.28 12.79
CA ILE A 113 -15.20 -0.04 12.43
C ILE A 113 -16.09 1.11 12.88
N TRP A 114 -16.93 1.62 11.97
CA TRP A 114 -17.90 2.66 12.24
C TRP A 114 -19.33 2.10 12.30
N SER A 115 -20.24 2.80 12.98
CA SER A 115 -21.65 2.39 13.12
C SER A 115 -22.36 2.29 11.77
N SER A 116 -21.92 3.07 10.77
CA SER A 116 -22.42 3.03 9.39
C SER A 116 -22.11 1.73 8.65
N GLY A 117 -21.28 0.85 9.22
CA GLY A 117 -20.82 -0.36 8.56
C GLY A 117 -19.67 -0.12 7.58
N ARG A 118 -19.10 1.09 7.53
CA ARG A 118 -17.78 1.30 6.92
C ARG A 118 -16.70 0.70 7.82
N VAL A 119 -15.69 0.10 7.21
CA VAL A 119 -14.51 -0.44 7.90
C VAL A 119 -13.26 0.01 7.15
N SER A 120 -12.23 0.38 7.90
CA SER A 120 -10.90 0.77 7.39
C SER A 120 -9.86 -0.08 8.10
N ILE A 121 -8.86 -0.53 7.37
CA ILE A 121 -7.84 -1.43 7.88
C ILE A 121 -6.48 -0.84 7.59
N THR A 122 -5.62 -0.82 8.60
CA THR A 122 -4.23 -0.36 8.51
C THR A 122 -3.27 -1.41 9.09
N GLY A 123 -2.01 -1.39 8.66
CA GLY A 123 -0.94 -2.25 9.18
C GLY A 123 -0.55 -3.42 8.27
N ASN A 124 -1.26 -3.65 7.17
CA ASN A 124 -0.90 -4.70 6.22
C ASN A 124 0.34 -4.32 5.42
N ASN A 125 1.19 -5.28 5.08
CA ASN A 125 2.41 -5.07 4.28
C ASN A 125 2.23 -5.42 2.79
N SER A 126 1.08 -5.95 2.39
CA SER A 126 0.74 -6.29 1.01
C SER A 126 -0.76 -6.16 0.75
N GLU A 127 -1.14 -6.04 -0.51
CA GLU A 127 -2.54 -5.98 -0.94
C GLU A 127 -3.28 -7.30 -0.65
N ASP A 128 -2.60 -8.44 -0.84
CA ASP A 128 -3.15 -9.76 -0.51
C ASP A 128 -3.45 -9.90 1.00
N ASN A 129 -2.53 -9.45 1.85
CA ASN A 129 -2.73 -9.46 3.29
C ASN A 129 -3.86 -8.51 3.70
N ALA A 130 -3.97 -7.35 3.06
CA ALA A 130 -5.09 -6.44 3.27
C ALA A 130 -6.44 -7.10 2.93
N LYS A 131 -6.53 -7.82 1.80
CA LYS A 131 -7.74 -8.55 1.39
C LYS A 131 -8.08 -9.69 2.35
N LYS A 132 -7.08 -10.45 2.81
CA LYS A 132 -7.24 -11.51 3.83
C LYS A 132 -7.76 -10.93 5.14
N THR A 133 -7.16 -9.87 5.66
CA THR A 133 -7.60 -9.19 6.88
C THR A 133 -9.02 -8.66 6.75
N ALA A 134 -9.38 -8.07 5.61
CA ALA A 134 -10.71 -7.53 5.37
C ALA A 134 -11.79 -8.60 5.46
N ARG A 135 -11.55 -9.77 4.86
CA ARG A 135 -12.47 -10.91 4.96
C ARG A 135 -12.56 -11.45 6.39
N ARG A 136 -11.44 -11.55 7.10
CA ARG A 136 -11.43 -11.98 8.51
C ARG A 136 -12.19 -11.02 9.41
N CYS A 137 -12.06 -9.71 9.18
CA CYS A 137 -12.81 -8.69 9.89
C CYS A 137 -14.32 -8.82 9.62
N ALA A 138 -14.73 -8.96 8.35
CA ALA A 138 -16.12 -9.17 8.00
C ALA A 138 -16.71 -10.42 8.67
N ARG A 139 -15.97 -11.53 8.66
CA ARG A 139 -16.38 -12.79 9.32
C ARG A 139 -16.47 -12.65 10.83
N ALA A 140 -15.54 -11.94 11.47
CA ALA A 140 -15.59 -11.66 12.91
C ALA A 140 -16.86 -10.88 13.28
N ILE A 141 -17.23 -9.87 12.49
CA ILE A 141 -18.46 -9.11 12.70
C ILE A 141 -19.70 -10.01 12.44
N GLN A 142 -19.66 -10.87 11.43
CA GLN A 142 -20.76 -11.80 11.14
C GLN A 142 -21.00 -12.78 12.31
N LYS A 143 -19.93 -13.30 12.94
CA LYS A 143 -20.01 -14.19 14.11
C LYS A 143 -20.66 -13.53 15.34
N LEU A 144 -20.64 -12.20 15.44
CA LEU A 144 -21.34 -11.44 16.50
C LEU A 144 -22.86 -11.29 16.23
N GLY A 145 -23.38 -11.91 15.17
CA GLY A 145 -24.81 -11.94 14.84
C GLY A 145 -25.28 -10.76 13.98
N PHE A 146 -24.36 -10.05 13.30
CA PHE A 146 -24.72 -9.00 12.35
C PHE A 146 -24.89 -9.57 10.94
N ARG A 147 -25.87 -9.06 10.18
CA ARG A 147 -26.10 -9.40 8.77
C ARG A 147 -25.08 -8.68 7.86
N VAL A 148 -23.85 -9.18 7.86
CA VAL A 148 -22.71 -8.60 7.12
C VAL A 148 -22.73 -9.01 5.65
N ARG A 149 -22.55 -8.05 4.75
CA ARG A 149 -22.21 -8.30 3.33
C ARG A 149 -20.90 -7.63 2.97
N PHE A 150 -19.93 -8.39 2.49
CA PHE A 150 -18.63 -7.84 2.10
C PHE A 150 -18.73 -7.12 0.76
N ASN A 151 -18.67 -5.79 0.76
CA ASN A 151 -18.82 -5.01 -0.47
C ASN A 151 -17.86 -3.81 -0.52
N ASN A 152 -17.66 -3.26 -1.73
CA ASN A 152 -16.82 -2.09 -2.01
C ASN A 152 -15.42 -2.18 -1.38
N PHE A 153 -14.75 -3.33 -1.50
CA PHE A 153 -13.36 -3.44 -1.06
C PHE A 153 -12.46 -2.63 -1.98
N GLN A 154 -11.71 -1.69 -1.41
CA GLN A 154 -10.79 -0.83 -2.15
C GLN A 154 -9.53 -0.55 -1.34
N VAL A 155 -8.38 -0.57 -2.02
CA VAL A 155 -7.13 -0.03 -1.46
C VAL A 155 -7.20 1.49 -1.58
N VAL A 156 -7.02 2.17 -0.46
CA VAL A 156 -7.11 3.64 -0.37
C VAL A 156 -5.73 4.25 -0.53
N ASN A 157 -4.74 3.65 0.13
CA ASN A 157 -3.41 4.21 0.22
C ASN A 157 -2.37 3.11 0.45
N VAL A 158 -1.23 3.28 -0.19
CA VAL A 158 -0.06 2.41 -0.07
C VAL A 158 1.14 3.27 0.25
N LEU A 159 1.91 2.84 1.25
CA LEU A 159 3.15 3.46 1.67
C LEU A 159 4.33 2.58 1.29
N GLY A 160 5.09 3.02 0.29
CA GLY A 160 6.35 2.41 -0.13
C GLY A 160 7.55 3.19 0.41
N THR A 161 8.66 2.51 0.61
CA THR A 161 9.97 3.15 0.79
C THR A 161 10.98 2.52 -0.16
N CYS A 162 11.86 3.35 -0.69
CA CYS A 162 13.03 2.90 -1.45
C CYS A 162 14.27 3.68 -1.00
N ALA A 163 15.44 3.13 -1.31
CA ALA A 163 16.71 3.74 -0.96
C ALA A 163 17.60 3.82 -2.19
N MET A 164 17.89 5.05 -2.63
CA MET A 164 18.83 5.31 -3.72
C MET A 164 20.27 5.00 -3.29
N PRO A 165 21.14 4.56 -4.22
CA PRO A 165 22.53 4.22 -3.91
C PRO A 165 23.41 5.45 -3.59
N PHE A 166 22.88 6.67 -3.75
CA PHE A 166 23.56 7.94 -3.51
C PHE A 166 22.75 8.84 -2.56
N GLY A 167 23.41 9.87 -1.99
CA GLY A 167 22.73 10.99 -1.34
C GLY A 167 22.16 11.96 -2.37
N ILE A 168 21.26 12.85 -1.98
CA ILE A 168 20.59 13.77 -2.92
C ILE A 168 20.74 15.20 -2.43
N LYS A 169 21.20 16.11 -3.29
CA LYS A 169 21.22 17.56 -3.00
C LYS A 169 19.82 18.17 -3.18
N ILE A 170 18.96 17.86 -2.22
CA ILE A 170 17.52 18.16 -2.27
C ILE A 170 17.17 19.65 -2.45
N ALA A 171 17.98 20.57 -1.90
CA ALA A 171 17.73 22.01 -2.08
C ALA A 171 17.89 22.45 -3.55
N LYS A 172 18.90 21.92 -4.26
CA LYS A 172 19.11 22.21 -5.68
C LYS A 172 17.99 21.60 -6.53
N PHE A 173 17.63 20.35 -6.22
CA PHE A 173 16.52 19.66 -6.87
C PHE A 173 15.19 20.42 -6.77
N THR A 174 14.86 20.97 -5.60
CA THR A 174 13.63 21.76 -5.41
C THR A 174 13.63 23.06 -6.22
N MET A 175 14.78 23.73 -6.32
CA MET A 175 14.91 24.96 -7.11
C MET A 175 14.63 24.73 -8.60
N GLU A 176 14.97 23.55 -9.12
CA GLU A 176 14.73 23.18 -10.53
C GLU A 176 13.28 22.75 -10.77
N HIS A 177 12.55 22.34 -9.72
CA HIS A 177 11.18 21.83 -9.80
C HIS A 177 10.18 22.60 -8.90
N PRO A 178 10.12 23.95 -8.92
CA PRO A 178 9.39 24.73 -7.92
C PRO A 178 7.86 24.55 -7.98
N ARG A 179 7.31 24.05 -9.11
CA ARG A 179 5.88 23.82 -9.27
C ARG A 179 5.38 22.53 -8.61
N VAL A 180 6.26 21.54 -8.46
CA VAL A 180 5.90 20.18 -8.03
C VAL A 180 6.65 19.74 -6.78
N ALA A 181 7.79 20.37 -6.48
CA ALA A 181 8.61 20.14 -5.30
C ALA A 181 8.48 21.30 -4.30
N SER A 182 8.34 20.98 -3.02
CA SER A 182 8.35 21.93 -1.91
C SER A 182 9.33 21.46 -0.84
N TYR A 183 10.19 22.36 -0.38
CA TYR A 183 11.20 22.12 0.64
C TYR A 183 11.16 23.20 1.70
N GLU A 184 10.75 22.83 2.91
CA GLU A 184 10.68 23.71 4.07
C GLU A 184 11.43 23.04 5.22
N PRO A 185 12.77 23.23 5.32
CA PRO A 185 13.62 22.50 6.26
C PRO A 185 13.22 22.71 7.73
N GLU A 186 12.64 23.87 8.05
CA GLU A 186 12.13 24.19 9.39
C GLU A 186 10.89 23.37 9.76
N LEU A 187 10.07 22.97 8.78
CA LEU A 187 8.89 22.13 9.00
C LEU A 187 9.20 20.64 8.85
N HIS A 188 9.98 20.27 7.83
CA HIS A 188 10.24 18.88 7.52
C HIS A 188 11.59 18.69 6.78
N PRO A 189 12.43 17.71 7.17
CA PRO A 189 13.77 17.50 6.60
C PRO A 189 13.78 16.88 5.18
N ALA A 190 12.61 16.67 4.57
CA ALA A 190 12.47 16.02 3.27
C ALA A 190 11.71 16.93 2.31
N VAL A 191 12.06 16.84 1.04
CA VAL A 191 11.31 17.50 -0.05
C VAL A 191 10.04 16.73 -0.32
N THR A 192 8.93 17.44 -0.40
CA THR A 192 7.67 16.88 -0.87
C THR A 192 7.56 17.11 -2.37
N TYR A 193 7.61 16.04 -3.16
CA TYR A 193 7.40 16.04 -4.60
C TYR A 193 6.04 15.42 -4.93
N ARG A 194 5.17 16.17 -5.59
CA ARG A 194 3.81 15.72 -5.95
C ARG A 194 3.72 15.42 -7.44
N LEU A 195 3.39 14.17 -7.77
CA LEU A 195 3.19 13.70 -9.12
C LEU A 195 1.69 13.55 -9.41
N LYS A 196 1.24 14.12 -10.53
CA LYS A 196 -0.18 14.08 -10.94
C LYS A 196 -0.54 12.79 -11.68
N SER A 197 0.34 12.34 -12.57
CA SER A 197 0.19 11.10 -13.34
C SER A 197 1.55 10.40 -13.41
N PRO A 198 1.73 9.22 -12.77
CA PRO A 198 0.83 8.55 -11.83
C PRO A 198 0.56 9.41 -10.57
N ARG A 199 -0.62 9.25 -9.95
CA ARG A 199 -0.97 9.96 -8.72
C ARG A 199 -0.12 9.43 -7.55
N ALA A 200 0.89 10.18 -7.14
CA ALA A 200 1.77 9.81 -6.03
C ALA A 200 2.38 11.05 -5.35
N THR A 201 2.67 10.93 -4.06
CA THR A 201 3.43 11.92 -3.29
C THR A 201 4.70 11.28 -2.78
N LEU A 202 5.85 11.87 -3.12
CA LEU A 202 7.16 11.39 -2.73
C LEU A 202 7.75 12.35 -1.68
N LYS A 203 8.30 11.78 -0.61
CA LYS A 203 9.15 12.48 0.35
C LYS A 203 10.59 12.05 0.12
N ILE A 204 11.40 12.95 -0.42
CA ILE A 204 12.79 12.70 -0.80
C ILE A 204 13.70 13.27 0.28
N PHE A 205 14.51 12.40 0.88
CA PHE A 205 15.46 12.78 1.93
C PHE A 205 16.85 12.97 1.32
N SER A 206 17.65 13.87 1.90
CA SER A 206 19.05 14.08 1.50
C SER A 206 19.93 12.83 1.63
N THR A 207 19.49 11.84 2.42
CA THR A 207 20.12 10.53 2.59
C THR A 207 19.92 9.57 1.42
N GLY A 208 19.16 9.97 0.38
CA GLY A 208 18.77 9.09 -0.72
C GLY A 208 17.61 8.15 -0.37
N SER A 209 17.08 8.22 0.85
CA SER A 209 15.84 7.52 1.18
C SER A 209 14.66 8.26 0.55
N ILE A 210 13.71 7.53 0.00
CA ILE A 210 12.48 8.09 -0.54
C ILE A 210 11.30 7.32 0.04
N THR A 211 10.32 8.05 0.55
CA THR A 211 9.03 7.51 0.97
C THR A 211 7.99 7.90 -0.06
N VAL A 212 7.21 6.93 -0.55
CA VAL A 212 6.20 7.13 -1.59
C VAL A 212 4.84 6.77 -1.04
N THR A 213 3.88 7.67 -1.20
CA THR A 213 2.48 7.49 -0.84
C THR A 213 1.64 7.55 -2.11
N ALA A 214 0.91 6.48 -2.43
CA ALA A 214 0.17 6.34 -3.68
C ALA A 214 -1.11 5.50 -3.48
N PRO A 215 -2.12 5.56 -4.38
CA PRO A 215 -3.37 4.81 -4.21
C PRO A 215 -3.23 3.30 -4.42
N CYS A 216 -2.23 2.83 -5.16
CA CYS A 216 -1.96 1.42 -5.43
C CYS A 216 -0.46 1.14 -5.48
N VAL A 217 -0.07 -0.13 -5.39
CA VAL A 217 1.34 -0.55 -5.46
C VAL A 217 1.97 -0.21 -6.82
N GLU A 218 1.23 -0.32 -7.92
CA GLU A 218 1.73 -0.01 -9.27
C GLU A 218 2.18 1.45 -9.41
N ASN A 219 1.40 2.39 -8.88
CA ASN A 219 1.76 3.81 -8.89
C ASN A 219 3.05 4.10 -8.12
N ILE A 220 3.42 3.27 -7.14
CA ILE A 220 4.71 3.42 -6.42
C ILE A 220 5.86 3.10 -7.36
N SER A 221 5.77 1.98 -8.09
CA SER A 221 6.78 1.56 -9.05
C SER A 221 6.97 2.61 -10.14
N LEU A 222 5.88 3.09 -10.73
CA LEU A 222 5.91 4.14 -11.76
C LEU A 222 6.44 5.48 -11.22
N ALA A 223 6.09 5.85 -9.99
CA ALA A 223 6.61 7.06 -9.36
C ALA A 223 8.13 6.99 -9.11
N ILE A 224 8.65 5.81 -8.76
CA ILE A 224 10.09 5.60 -8.56
C ILE A 224 10.83 5.64 -9.90
N GLN A 225 10.27 5.04 -10.96
CA GLN A 225 10.83 5.13 -12.31
C GLN A 225 10.87 6.58 -12.81
N HIS A 226 9.82 7.37 -12.53
CA HIS A 226 9.78 8.78 -12.89
C HIS A 226 10.80 9.62 -12.12
N ILE A 227 10.98 9.36 -10.82
CA ILE A 227 11.84 10.22 -9.99
C ILE A 227 13.33 9.92 -10.18
N TYR A 228 13.70 8.68 -10.50
CA TYR A 228 15.08 8.23 -10.63
C TYR A 228 15.95 9.14 -11.54
N PRO A 229 15.60 9.38 -12.82
CA PRO A 229 16.41 10.20 -13.71
C PRO A 229 16.45 11.68 -13.29
N LEU A 230 15.49 12.14 -12.49
CA LEU A 230 15.44 13.52 -12.01
C LEU A 230 16.35 13.75 -10.79
N VAL A 231 16.60 12.72 -9.99
CA VAL A 231 17.44 12.84 -8.77
C VAL A 231 18.89 12.45 -9.01
N GLU A 232 19.18 11.65 -10.04
CA GLU A 232 20.53 11.20 -10.41
C GLU A 232 21.50 12.37 -10.72
N PRO A 233 21.12 13.44 -11.44
CA PRO A 233 21.97 14.61 -11.65
C PRO A 233 22.32 15.38 -10.36
N HIS A 234 21.58 15.14 -9.27
CA HIS A 234 21.81 15.73 -7.96
C HIS A 234 22.44 14.75 -6.96
N ALA A 235 22.97 13.63 -7.45
CA ALA A 235 23.64 12.64 -6.64
C ALA A 235 24.84 13.25 -5.89
N THR A 236 24.91 12.92 -4.59
CA THR A 236 26.03 13.25 -3.72
C THR A 236 26.55 11.99 -3.06
N LYS A 237 27.80 12.04 -2.57
CA LYS A 237 28.35 10.94 -1.78
C LYS A 237 27.46 10.71 -0.56
N LEU A 238 27.10 9.46 -0.32
CA LEU A 238 26.40 9.07 0.90
C LEU A 238 27.26 9.44 2.11
N ARG A 239 26.62 9.99 3.14
CA ARG A 239 27.28 10.23 4.42
C ARG A 239 27.65 8.90 5.06
N GLU A 240 28.82 8.85 5.71
CA GLU A 240 29.37 7.62 6.31
C GLU A 240 28.43 7.01 7.36
N ASP A 241 27.72 7.85 8.13
CA ASP A 241 26.75 7.42 9.12
C ASP A 241 25.55 6.69 8.48
N VAL A 242 25.12 7.12 7.29
CA VAL A 242 24.05 6.48 6.52
C VAL A 242 24.51 5.12 5.99
N ILE A 243 25.76 5.04 5.50
CA ILE A 243 26.36 3.79 5.02
C ILE A 243 26.43 2.77 6.17
N ALA A 244 26.91 3.20 7.34
CA ALA A 244 27.00 2.35 8.52
C ALA A 244 25.61 1.83 8.96
N LYS A 245 24.59 2.70 8.99
CA LYS A 245 23.21 2.31 9.30
C LYS A 245 22.63 1.31 8.29
N ARG A 246 22.89 1.51 6.99
CA ARG A 246 22.44 0.58 5.94
C ARG A 246 23.08 -0.80 6.11
N LYS A 247 24.41 -0.87 6.31
CA LYS A 247 25.14 -2.12 6.59
C LYS A 247 24.60 -2.84 7.83
N MET A 248 24.35 -2.11 8.93
CA MET A 248 23.80 -2.69 10.15
C MET A 248 22.39 -3.27 9.93
N LYS A 249 21.54 -2.57 9.18
CA LYS A 249 20.18 -3.03 8.84
C LYS A 249 20.22 -4.29 7.96
N GLU A 250 21.15 -4.36 7.03
CA GLU A 250 21.36 -5.52 6.15
C GLU A 250 21.84 -6.76 6.93
N VAL A 251 22.80 -6.58 7.85
CA VAL A 251 23.25 -7.65 8.76
C VAL A 251 22.09 -8.16 9.62
N LYS A 252 21.27 -7.26 10.17
CA LYS A 252 20.08 -7.65 10.96
C LYS A 252 19.05 -8.39 10.11
N LYS A 253 18.84 -8.00 8.85
CA LYS A 253 17.94 -8.69 7.90
C LYS A 253 18.44 -10.11 7.61
N ARG A 254 19.74 -10.28 7.37
CA ARG A 254 20.36 -11.61 7.18
C ARG A 254 20.23 -12.49 8.41
N LYS A 255 20.42 -11.93 9.61
CA LYS A 255 20.24 -12.68 10.87
C LYS A 255 18.79 -13.11 11.10
N ARG A 256 17.81 -12.27 10.76
CA ARG A 256 16.38 -12.61 10.86
C ARG A 256 15.95 -13.71 9.89
N ARG A 257 16.40 -13.65 8.62
CA ARG A 257 16.11 -14.69 7.63
C ARG A 257 16.64 -16.07 8.06
N LYS A 258 17.83 -16.10 8.67
CA LYS A 258 18.40 -17.34 9.23
C LYS A 258 17.65 -17.87 10.46
N LEU A 259 16.83 -17.06 11.12
CA LEU A 259 15.97 -17.49 12.23
C LEU A 259 14.64 -18.05 11.71
N ASP A 260 14.02 -17.38 10.73
CA ASP A 260 12.79 -17.84 10.05
C ASP A 260 12.99 -19.25 9.46
N ASP A 261 14.12 -19.49 8.78
CA ASP A 261 14.45 -20.82 8.20
C ASP A 261 14.67 -21.93 9.26
N SER A 262 14.66 -21.59 10.56
CA SER A 262 14.87 -22.54 11.66
C SER A 262 13.66 -22.71 12.59
N GLU A 263 12.56 -21.99 12.34
CA GLU A 263 11.33 -22.02 13.16
C GLU A 263 10.16 -22.78 12.46
N ASP A 264 10.44 -23.56 11.40
CA ASP A 264 9.42 -24.33 10.64
C ASP A 264 9.01 -25.67 11.29
N ASP A 265 9.35 -25.93 12.55
CA ASP A 265 8.80 -27.05 13.32
C ASP A 265 8.14 -26.54 14.60
N ASP A 266 6.83 -26.75 14.69
CA ASP A 266 5.92 -26.62 15.85
C ASP A 266 5.20 -25.26 16.05
N ASP A 267 4.14 -25.04 15.25
CA ASP A 267 2.94 -24.29 15.67
C ASP A 267 1.71 -24.95 14.99
N THR A 268 1.41 -26.18 15.40
CA THR A 268 0.10 -26.80 15.18
C THR A 268 -0.83 -26.29 16.27
N ASP A 269 -1.55 -25.21 16.01
CA ASP A 269 -2.62 -24.73 16.89
C ASP A 269 -3.94 -24.71 16.10
N ASP A 270 -4.62 -25.85 16.19
CA ASP A 270 -6.07 -26.10 16.17
C ASP A 270 -6.95 -25.55 15.04
N ASP A 271 -7.30 -26.49 14.15
CA ASP A 271 -8.65 -26.78 13.62
C ASP A 271 -9.69 -25.64 13.64
N TYR A 272 -9.93 -25.08 12.46
CA TYR A 272 -11.27 -24.66 12.06
C TYR A 272 -11.53 -25.10 10.62
N ASP A 273 -11.81 -26.40 10.49
CA ASP A 273 -12.83 -27.01 9.63
C ASP A 273 -12.98 -26.43 8.22
N GLU A 274 -12.31 -27.08 7.27
CA GLU A 274 -12.73 -27.12 5.87
C GLU A 274 -14.04 -27.91 5.76
N GLY A 275 -15.16 -27.21 5.56
CA GLY A 275 -16.44 -27.87 5.39
C GLY A 275 -17.56 -26.98 4.85
N TYR A 276 -17.88 -27.21 3.58
CA TYR A 276 -19.20 -27.04 2.94
C TYR A 276 -19.63 -25.66 2.41
N ASP A 277 -19.71 -25.66 1.07
CA ASP A 277 -20.89 -25.38 0.24
C ASP A 277 -21.32 -23.92 0.00
N ASN A 278 -20.90 -23.45 -1.17
CA ASN A 278 -21.77 -23.09 -2.29
C ASN A 278 -23.24 -22.79 -1.95
N TYR A 279 -23.58 -21.51 -1.87
CA TYR A 279 -24.90 -21.02 -2.27
C TYR A 279 -24.71 -19.68 -2.98
N ASP A 280 -24.67 -19.76 -4.31
CA ASP A 280 -25.30 -18.76 -5.16
C ASP A 280 -26.75 -18.57 -4.73
N SER A 281 -27.19 -17.32 -4.71
CA SER A 281 -28.60 -16.96 -4.81
C SER A 281 -28.64 -15.66 -5.58
N ASP A 282 -28.48 -15.80 -6.89
CA ASP A 282 -29.16 -14.95 -7.85
C ASP A 282 -30.65 -15.28 -7.73
N ASP A 283 -31.40 -14.39 -7.09
CA ASP A 283 -32.86 -14.37 -7.07
C ASP A 283 -33.28 -12.97 -7.49
N ASP A 284 -33.18 -12.71 -8.79
CA ASP A 284 -33.92 -11.63 -9.45
C ASP A 284 -35.09 -12.28 -10.19
N SER A 285 -36.19 -12.44 -9.45
CA SER A 285 -37.51 -12.58 -10.02
C SER A 285 -38.01 -11.20 -10.46
N ASP A 286 -38.01 -10.96 -11.77
CA ASP A 286 -38.81 -9.89 -12.38
C ASP A 286 -39.26 -10.35 -13.77
N ASP A 287 -40.56 -10.61 -13.92
CA ASP A 287 -41.25 -10.40 -15.20
C ASP A 287 -42.73 -10.18 -14.92
N SER A 288 -43.08 -8.90 -14.84
CA SER A 288 -44.43 -8.36 -15.03
C SER A 288 -44.39 -7.48 -16.28
N ASP A 289 -45.11 -7.88 -17.33
CA ASP A 289 -46.17 -7.08 -17.98
C ASP A 289 -46.33 -7.36 -19.50
N ASP A 290 -47.56 -7.72 -19.84
CA ASP A 290 -48.38 -7.34 -21.01
C ASP A 290 -47.85 -7.48 -22.45
N LEU A 291 -48.41 -8.45 -23.18
CA LEU A 291 -49.39 -8.24 -24.28
C LEU A 291 -50.00 -9.56 -24.78
#